data_AF-A0A351KGH5-F1
#
_entry.id   AF-A0A351KGH5-F1
#
_cell.length_a   1.000
_cell.length_b   1.000
_cell.length_c   1.000
_cell.angle_alpha   90.00
_cell.angle_beta   90.00
_cell.angle_gamma   90.00
#
_symmetry.space_group_name_H-M   'P 1'
#
loop_
_entity.id
_entity.type
_entity.pdbx_description
1 polymer ?
#
loop_
_entity_poly.entity_id
_entity_poly.type
_entity_poly.pdbx_seq_one_letter_code
_entity_poly.pdbx_strand_id
1 'polypeptide(L)'
;MSTIKKVVEAILAYQFDFFEYDSDLVTLNLKDIANAAGIHESTVSRAIKGKYVQTPKGTYEIKNFFVRGIQNAEGEDISTLKIMDRIKDLIDNENKSKPYSDQEISGKLEEENISISRRTVAKYRAELNIASSPKRRRKE
;
A
#
# COMPACT_ATOMS: atom_id res chain seq x y z
N MET A 1 -4.94 -8.38 -30.16
CA MET A 1 -4.91 -7.25 -29.21
C MET A 1 -3.84 -7.55 -28.17
N SER A 2 -2.82 -6.69 -28.01
CA SER A 2 -1.68 -6.99 -27.13
C SER A 2 -2.11 -7.00 -25.66
N THR A 3 -1.66 -7.98 -24.88
CA THR A 3 -1.91 -8.11 -23.44
C THR A 3 -1.64 -6.81 -22.68
N ILE A 4 -0.60 -6.06 -23.10
CA ILE A 4 -0.24 -4.79 -22.46
C ILE A 4 -1.29 -3.70 -22.68
N LYS A 5 -1.96 -3.69 -23.84
CA LYS A 5 -3.00 -2.69 -24.15
C LYS A 5 -4.19 -2.88 -23.21
N LYS A 6 -4.64 -4.12 -23.02
CA LYS A 6 -5.72 -4.45 -22.07
C LYS A 6 -5.38 -4.07 -20.63
N VAL A 7 -4.14 -4.33 -20.21
CA VAL A 7 -3.65 -3.97 -18.88
C VAL A 7 -3.64 -2.44 -18.69
N VAL A 8 -3.14 -1.69 -19.67
CA VAL A 8 -3.10 -0.22 -19.60
C VAL A 8 -4.51 0.39 -19.63
N GLU A 9 -5.41 -0.11 -20.47
CA GLU A 9 -6.81 0.33 -20.51
C GLU A 9 -7.50 0.11 -19.16
N ALA A 10 -7.27 -1.05 -18.52
CA ALA A 10 -7.80 -1.32 -17.19
C ALA A 10 -7.19 -0.37 -16.14
N ILE A 11 -5.87 -0.13 -16.15
CA ILE A 11 -5.22 0.83 -15.24
C ILE A 11 -5.82 2.23 -15.40
N LEU A 12 -6.00 2.70 -16.63
CA LEU A 12 -6.59 4.02 -16.91
C LEU A 12 -8.02 4.13 -16.38
N ALA A 13 -8.81 3.04 -16.48
CA ALA A 13 -10.18 3.03 -15.96
C ALA A 13 -10.22 3.09 -14.42
N TYR A 14 -9.33 2.37 -13.73
CA TYR A 14 -9.25 2.41 -12.26
C TYR A 14 -8.68 3.73 -11.75
N GLN A 15 -7.68 4.28 -12.43
CA GLN A 15 -6.96 5.48 -12.02
C GLN A 15 -7.46 6.73 -12.76
N PHE A 16 -8.70 6.71 -13.25
CA PHE A 16 -9.25 7.79 -14.07
C PHE A 16 -9.08 9.15 -13.39
N ASP A 17 -9.44 9.23 -12.10
CA ASP A 17 -9.34 10.48 -11.34
C ASP A 17 -7.91 10.97 -11.16
N PHE A 18 -6.91 10.08 -11.11
CA PHE A 18 -5.50 10.48 -11.06
C PHE A 18 -5.01 11.07 -12.39
N PHE A 19 -5.54 10.60 -13.51
CA PHE A 19 -5.14 11.06 -14.84
C PHE A 19 -5.92 12.29 -15.31
N GLU A 20 -7.21 12.35 -14.99
CA GLU A 20 -8.12 13.44 -15.39
C GLU A 20 -8.07 14.61 -14.39
N TYR A 21 -8.02 14.29 -13.09
CA TYR A 21 -7.99 15.26 -12.01
C TYR A 21 -6.63 15.19 -11.28
N ASP A 22 -6.26 16.21 -10.52
CA ASP A 22 -5.02 16.18 -9.73
C ASP A 22 -5.17 15.40 -8.42
N SER A 23 -5.81 14.24 -8.51
CA SER A 23 -6.10 13.34 -7.39
C SER A 23 -4.98 12.32 -7.17
N ASP A 24 -4.96 11.73 -5.98
CA ASP A 24 -4.06 10.64 -5.63
C ASP A 24 -4.41 9.33 -6.35
N LEU A 25 -3.42 8.43 -6.46
CA LEU A 25 -3.65 7.07 -6.95
C LEU A 25 -4.55 6.30 -5.98
N VAL A 26 -5.56 5.64 -6.52
CA VAL A 26 -6.36 4.67 -5.77
C VAL A 26 -5.63 3.33 -5.68
N THR A 27 -5.99 2.54 -4.68
CA THR A 27 -5.45 1.19 -4.53
C THR A 27 -5.78 0.37 -5.77
N LEU A 28 -4.78 -0.35 -6.27
CA LEU A 28 -4.96 -1.23 -7.42
C LEU A 28 -4.04 -2.43 -7.27
N ASN A 29 -4.63 -3.61 -7.14
CA ASN A 29 -3.86 -4.84 -7.03
C ASN A 29 -3.77 -5.56 -8.41
N LEU A 30 -2.81 -6.47 -8.53
CA LEU A 30 -2.60 -7.23 -9.77
C LEU A 30 -3.78 -8.15 -10.10
N LYS A 31 -4.53 -8.60 -9.09
CA LYS A 31 -5.66 -9.51 -9.22
C LYS A 31 -6.85 -8.83 -9.89
N ASP A 32 -7.14 -7.58 -9.54
CA ASP A 32 -8.24 -6.82 -10.11
C ASP A 32 -8.03 -6.56 -11.61
N ILE A 33 -6.79 -6.18 -11.97
CA ILE A 33 -6.40 -5.99 -13.37
C ILE A 33 -6.37 -7.33 -14.14
N ALA A 34 -5.89 -8.40 -13.51
CA ALA A 34 -5.91 -9.75 -14.08
C ALA A 34 -7.35 -10.19 -14.41
N ASN A 35 -8.28 -9.99 -13.48
CA ASN A 35 -9.70 -10.29 -13.66
C ASN A 35 -10.32 -9.42 -14.76
N ALA A 36 -10.10 -8.11 -14.74
CA ALA A 36 -10.63 -7.17 -15.74
C ALA A 36 -10.10 -7.47 -17.15
N ALA A 37 -8.83 -7.86 -17.27
CA ALA A 37 -8.21 -8.17 -18.56
C ALA A 37 -8.42 -9.64 -19.00
N GLY A 38 -9.01 -10.49 -18.15
CA GLY A 38 -9.25 -11.91 -18.42
C GLY A 38 -7.97 -12.73 -18.57
N ILE A 39 -6.92 -12.40 -17.79
CA ILE A 39 -5.59 -13.03 -17.87
C ILE A 39 -5.06 -13.34 -16.48
N HIS A 40 -4.15 -14.31 -16.38
CA HIS A 40 -3.57 -14.68 -15.09
C HIS A 40 -2.64 -13.57 -14.53
N GLU A 41 -2.62 -13.38 -13.22
CA GLU A 41 -1.79 -12.37 -12.53
C GLU A 41 -0.30 -12.44 -12.90
N SER A 42 0.24 -13.67 -12.99
CA SER A 42 1.62 -13.90 -13.41
C SER A 42 1.91 -13.41 -14.84
N THR A 43 0.91 -13.45 -15.72
CA THR A 43 1.00 -12.94 -17.09
C THR A 43 1.00 -11.41 -17.09
N VAL A 44 0.15 -10.78 -16.27
CA VAL A 44 0.15 -9.30 -16.08
C VAL A 44 1.51 -8.84 -15.57
N SER A 45 1.99 -9.45 -14.49
CA SER A 45 3.28 -9.11 -13.85
C SER A 45 4.45 -9.19 -14.82
N ARG A 46 4.49 -10.25 -15.65
CA ARG A 46 5.51 -10.38 -16.70
C ARG A 46 5.35 -9.35 -17.82
N ALA A 47 4.12 -9.05 -18.24
CA ALA A 47 3.84 -8.14 -19.33
C ALA A 47 4.22 -6.68 -19.01
N ILE A 48 4.09 -6.25 -17.74
CA ILE A 48 4.39 -4.88 -17.31
C ILE A 48 5.84 -4.66 -16.87
N LYS A 49 6.61 -5.74 -16.63
CA LYS A 49 7.96 -5.64 -16.06
C LYS A 49 8.90 -4.86 -16.98
N GLY A 50 9.49 -3.78 -16.47
CA GLY A 50 10.41 -2.93 -17.22
C GLY A 50 9.73 -2.15 -18.35
N LYS A 51 8.40 -1.97 -18.28
CA LYS A 51 7.62 -1.17 -19.22
C LYS A 51 7.21 0.14 -18.56
N TYR A 52 7.25 1.19 -19.35
CA TYR A 52 6.97 2.55 -18.94
C TYR A 52 5.82 3.10 -19.78
N VAL A 53 5.03 3.97 -19.15
CA VAL A 53 3.96 4.72 -19.80
C VAL A 53 4.27 6.20 -19.66
N GLN A 54 4.19 6.91 -20.79
CA GLN A 54 4.25 8.35 -20.80
C GLN A 54 2.83 8.89 -20.59
N THR A 55 2.70 9.80 -19.64
CA THR A 55 1.45 10.43 -19.23
C THR A 55 1.65 11.95 -19.28
N PRO A 56 0.59 12.77 -19.29
CA PRO A 56 0.73 14.22 -19.23
C PRO A 56 1.50 14.71 -17.99
N LYS A 57 1.45 13.95 -16.88
CA LYS A 57 2.14 14.26 -15.62
C LYS A 57 3.59 13.76 -15.57
N GLY A 58 4.03 12.96 -16.55
CA GLY A 58 5.38 12.40 -16.61
C GLY A 58 5.43 10.95 -17.07
N THR A 59 6.63 10.37 -17.03
CA THR A 59 6.87 8.97 -17.41
C THR A 59 6.97 8.10 -16.17
N TYR A 60 6.12 7.08 -16.08
CA TYR A 60 6.04 6.19 -14.94
C TYR A 60 6.25 4.74 -15.36
N GLU A 61 6.90 3.94 -14.51
CA GLU A 61 6.92 2.49 -14.69
C GLU A 61 5.51 1.95 -14.40
N ILE A 62 5.00 1.06 -15.27
CA ILE A 62 3.62 0.59 -15.17
C ILE A 62 3.35 -0.10 -13.82
N LYS A 63 4.37 -0.73 -13.22
CA LYS A 63 4.25 -1.35 -11.89
C LYS A 63 3.88 -0.35 -10.77
N ASN A 64 4.17 0.94 -10.95
CA ASN A 64 3.98 1.95 -9.91
C ASN A 64 2.50 2.31 -9.72
N PHE A 65 1.64 2.03 -10.71
CA PHE A 65 0.19 2.19 -10.58
C PHE A 65 -0.46 1.08 -9.74
N PHE A 66 0.27 0.00 -9.45
CA PHE A 66 -0.20 -1.07 -8.58
C PHE A 66 0.11 -0.72 -7.13
N VAL A 67 -0.65 0.24 -6.59
CA VAL A 67 -0.54 0.62 -5.19
C VAL A 67 -1.14 -0.51 -4.36
N ARG A 68 -0.30 -1.17 -3.56
CA ARG A 68 -0.75 -2.13 -2.57
C ARG A 68 -1.46 -1.36 -1.45
N GLY A 69 -2.78 -1.27 -1.54
CA GLY A 69 -3.62 -1.03 -0.37
C GLY A 69 -3.78 -2.34 0.38
N ILE A 70 -3.92 -2.24 1.69
CA ILE A 70 -4.42 -3.36 2.49
C ILE A 70 -5.91 -3.09 2.64
N GLN A 71 -6.74 -4.02 2.17
CA GLN A 71 -8.17 -3.95 2.45
C GLN A 71 -8.37 -4.10 3.96
N ASN A 72 -9.08 -3.13 4.52
CA ASN A 72 -9.53 -3.18 5.89
C ASN A 72 -10.58 -4.32 6.03
N ALA A 73 -10.97 -4.68 7.25
CA ALA A 73 -11.92 -5.78 7.48
C ALA A 73 -13.31 -5.54 6.84
N GLU A 74 -13.62 -4.29 6.49
CA GLU A 74 -14.85 -3.84 5.83
C GLU A 74 -14.71 -3.75 4.31
N GLY A 75 -13.56 -4.09 3.74
CA GLY A 75 -13.29 -4.06 2.30
C GLY A 75 -12.90 -2.69 1.74
N GLU A 76 -12.69 -1.68 2.59
CA GLU A 76 -12.17 -0.38 2.18
C GLU A 76 -10.66 -0.45 1.95
N ASP A 77 -10.23 0.14 0.84
CA ASP A 77 -8.83 0.19 0.46
C ASP A 77 -8.08 1.26 1.24
N ILE A 78 -7.21 0.83 2.16
CA ILE A 78 -6.34 1.75 2.91
C ILE A 78 -4.96 1.78 2.26
N SER A 79 -4.53 2.97 1.84
CA SER A 79 -3.22 3.18 1.24
C SER A 79 -2.08 2.86 2.23
N THR A 80 -0.98 2.32 1.73
CA THR A 80 0.20 2.02 2.57
C THR A 80 0.71 3.26 3.31
N LEU A 81 0.64 4.45 2.68
CA LEU A 81 1.05 5.71 3.32
C LEU A 81 0.17 6.04 4.54
N LYS A 82 -1.15 5.90 4.44
CA LYS A 82 -2.07 6.14 5.56
C LYS A 82 -1.83 5.18 6.72
N ILE A 83 -1.49 3.92 6.43
CA ILE A 83 -1.11 2.93 7.46
C ILE A 83 0.20 3.32 8.14
N MET A 84 1.20 3.76 7.36
CA MET A 84 2.49 4.21 7.90
C MET A 84 2.32 5.44 8.80
N ASP A 85 1.54 6.42 8.38
CA ASP A 85 1.21 7.60 9.19
C ASP A 85 0.52 7.19 10.49
N ARG A 86 -0.43 6.24 10.41
CA ARG A 86 -1.11 5.75 11.61
C ARG A 86 -0.20 5.01 12.58
N ILE A 87 0.71 4.17 12.07
CA ILE A 87 1.74 3.51 12.89
C ILE A 87 2.61 4.55 13.59
N LYS A 88 2.99 5.62 12.87
CA LYS A 88 3.80 6.70 13.42
C LYS A 88 3.04 7.43 14.53
N ASP A 89 1.78 7.80 14.31
CA ASP A 89 0.94 8.46 15.32
C ASP A 89 0.79 7.62 16.59
N LEU A 90 0.57 6.31 16.45
CA LEU A 90 0.45 5.38 17.58
C LEU A 90 1.75 5.32 18.40
N ILE A 91 2.91 5.36 17.74
CA ILE A 91 4.22 5.33 18.40
C ILE A 91 4.55 6.69 19.01
N ASP A 92 4.23 7.81 18.36
CA ASP A 92 4.51 9.15 18.86
C ASP A 92 3.68 9.47 20.11
N ASN A 93 2.46 8.92 20.22
CA ASN A 93 1.59 9.03 21.39
C ASN A 93 1.76 7.89 22.41
N GLU A 94 2.74 6.99 22.23
CA GLU A 94 2.95 5.87 23.15
C GLU A 94 3.57 6.30 24.49
N ASN A 95 3.31 5.52 25.54
CA ASN A 95 4.02 5.69 26.79
C ASN A 95 5.47 5.21 26.64
N LYS A 96 6.44 6.13 26.68
CA LYS A 96 7.88 5.81 26.49
C LYS A 96 8.48 4.89 27.55
N SER A 97 7.84 4.77 28.71
CA SER A 97 8.22 3.82 29.76
C SER A 97 7.72 2.40 29.46
N LYS A 98 6.66 2.27 28.64
CA LYS A 98 6.09 0.99 28.19
C LYS A 98 5.66 1.09 26.70
N PRO A 99 6.63 1.13 25.77
CA PRO A 99 6.34 1.31 24.34
C PRO A 99 5.59 0.11 23.75
N TYR A 100 4.68 0.38 22.82
CA TYR A 100 3.86 -0.64 22.18
C TYR A 100 4.72 -1.59 21.34
N SER A 101 4.55 -2.89 21.56
CA SER A 101 5.11 -3.92 20.70
C SER A 101 4.46 -3.88 19.31
N ASP A 102 5.15 -4.45 18.31
CA ASP A 102 4.59 -4.56 16.95
C ASP A 102 3.27 -5.39 16.93
N GLN A 103 3.05 -6.25 17.94
CA GLN A 103 1.80 -7.00 18.12
C GLN A 103 0.69 -6.11 18.70
N GLU A 104 1.00 -5.25 19.67
CA GLU A 104 0.04 -4.30 20.24
C GLU A 104 -0.38 -3.24 19.22
N ILE A 105 0.55 -2.76 18.40
CA ILE A 105 0.24 -1.83 17.29
C ILE A 105 -0.68 -2.51 16.27
N SER A 106 -0.43 -3.78 15.94
CA SER A 106 -1.30 -4.57 15.05
C SER A 106 -2.72 -4.68 15.63
N GLY A 107 -2.88 -4.96 16.93
CA GLY A 107 -4.19 -5.01 17.58
C GLY A 107 -4.91 -3.65 17.61
N LYS A 108 -4.18 -2.56 17.86
CA LYS A 108 -4.75 -1.21 17.81
C LYS A 108 -5.24 -0.81 16.42
N LEU A 109 -4.51 -1.22 15.39
CA LEU A 109 -4.94 -1.02 14.02
C LEU A 109 -6.16 -1.88 13.69
N GLU A 110 -6.26 -3.08 14.24
CA GLU A 110 -7.45 -3.94 14.10
C GLU A 110 -8.70 -3.32 14.76
N GLU A 111 -8.55 -2.63 15.90
CA GLU A 111 -9.63 -1.82 16.51
C GLU A 111 -10.12 -0.68 15.58
N GLU A 112 -9.27 -0.24 14.65
CA GLU A 112 -9.57 0.78 13.63
C GLU A 112 -9.97 0.16 12.28
N ASN A 113 -10.39 -1.10 12.28
CA ASN A 113 -10.70 -1.93 11.11
C ASN A 113 -9.52 -2.22 10.17
N ILE A 114 -8.29 -1.83 10.52
CA ILE A 114 -7.07 -2.03 9.73
C ILE A 114 -6.38 -3.35 10.10
N SER A 115 -6.76 -4.45 9.44
CA SER A 115 -6.17 -5.77 9.70
C SER A 115 -4.82 -5.93 9.01
N ILE A 116 -3.73 -5.79 9.78
CA ILE A 116 -2.36 -6.03 9.29
C ILE A 116 -1.58 -6.93 10.22
N SER A 117 -0.72 -7.77 9.64
CA SER A 117 0.11 -8.67 10.44
C SER A 117 1.19 -7.91 11.21
N ARG A 118 1.61 -8.46 12.35
CA ARG A 118 2.81 -8.01 13.10
C ARG A 118 4.05 -7.85 12.20
N ARG A 119 4.23 -8.73 11.21
CA ARG A 119 5.36 -8.67 10.26
C ARG A 119 5.27 -7.44 9.36
N THR A 120 4.06 -7.08 8.94
CA THR A 120 3.77 -5.88 8.15
C THR A 120 4.03 -4.62 8.96
N VAL A 121 3.57 -4.57 10.22
CA VAL A 121 3.88 -3.47 11.16
C VAL A 121 5.39 -3.31 11.31
N ALA A 122 6.12 -4.40 11.56
CA ALA A 122 7.57 -4.35 11.73
C ALA A 122 8.30 -3.84 10.48
N LYS A 123 7.83 -4.22 9.29
CA LYS A 123 8.35 -3.73 8.01
C LYS A 123 8.13 -2.23 7.86
N TYR A 124 6.90 -1.75 8.02
CA TYR A 124 6.58 -0.32 7.89
C TYR A 124 7.28 0.54 8.94
N ARG A 125 7.38 0.06 10.17
CA ARG A 125 8.17 0.72 11.23
C ARG A 125 9.64 0.87 10.83
N ALA A 126 10.23 -0.15 10.21
CA ALA A 126 11.62 -0.10 9.74
C ALA A 126 11.80 0.89 8.58
N GLU A 127 10.85 0.95 7.64
CA GLU A 127 10.83 1.93 6.54
C GLU A 127 10.71 3.37 7.07
N LEU A 128 10.01 3.57 8.20
CA LEU A 128 9.93 4.85 8.92
C LEU A 128 11.17 5.18 9.78
N ASN A 129 12.22 4.35 9.76
CA ASN A 129 13.40 4.47 10.63
C ASN A 129 13.11 4.46 12.14
N ILE A 130 12.01 3.85 12.56
CA ILE A 130 11.62 3.78 13.97
C ILE A 130 12.20 2.50 14.61
N ALA A 131 12.85 2.63 15.76
CA ALA A 131 13.45 1.48 16.46
C ALA A 131 12.39 0.52 17.02
N SER A 132 12.78 -0.72 17.34
CA SER A 132 11.87 -1.70 17.96
C SER A 132 11.51 -1.31 19.38
N SER A 133 10.34 -1.77 19.87
CA SER A 133 9.84 -1.48 21.23
C SER A 133 10.91 -1.59 22.34
N PRO A 134 11.75 -2.66 22.41
CA PRO A 134 12.79 -2.76 23.44
C PRO A 134 13.83 -1.63 23.40
N LYS A 135 14.12 -1.09 22.21
CA LYS A 135 15.07 0.01 22.00
C LYS A 135 14.43 1.39 22.21
N ARG A 136 13.09 1.51 22.09
CA ARG A 136 12.35 2.75 22.33
C ARG A 136 12.07 3.00 23.81
N ARG A 137 12.11 1.94 24.63
CA ARG A 137 11.88 2.03 26.08
C ARG A 137 12.94 2.90 26.73
N ARG A 138 12.55 4.05 27.27
CA ARG A 138 13.41 4.84 28.14
C ARG A 138 13.35 4.25 29.54
N LYS A 139 14.52 3.92 30.09
CA LYS A 139 14.66 3.69 31.54
C LYS A 139 14.91 5.07 32.15
N GLU A 140 14.04 5.49 33.05
CA GLU A 140 14.43 6.48 34.07
C GLU A 140 15.38 5.83 35.07
#